data_AF-A0A142FTF9-F1
#
_entry.id   AF-A0A142FTF9-F1
#
_cell.length_a   1.000
_cell.length_b   1.000
_cell.length_c   1.000
_cell.angle_alpha   90.00
_cell.angle_beta   90.00
_cell.angle_gamma   90.00
#
_symmetry.space_group_name_H-M   'P 1'
#
loop_
_entity.id
_entity.type
_entity.pdbx_description
1 polymer ?
#
loop_
_entity_poly.entity_id
_entity_poly.type
_entity_poly.pdbx_seq_one_letter_code
_entity_poly.pdbx_strand_id
1 'polypeptide(L)'
;MTEHPDISELSAHLDEELDGASTAHISSHLLGCPRCQDQYRALRELSQDMQRLPAFEPELNMTGLLDRLPQRQQPGTRHLRRQRLWSGMAAAAALVLGLLIGNGLNSPAIDNREPTFAALAILDSTPPGALCRQPELCYLKGNPR
;
A
#
# COMPACT_ATOMS: atom_id res chain seq x y z
N MET A 1 25.16 6.70 -30.73
CA MET A 1 25.00 6.60 -29.27
C MET A 1 23.63 6.01 -29.03
N THR A 2 23.52 4.68 -29.05
CA THR A 2 22.28 3.99 -28.71
C THR A 2 22.19 3.99 -27.19
N GLU A 3 21.21 4.71 -26.66
CA GLU A 3 20.88 4.69 -25.25
C GLU A 3 20.58 3.23 -24.85
N HIS A 4 21.21 2.76 -23.78
CA HIS A 4 21.00 1.40 -23.28
C HIS A 4 19.85 1.43 -22.27
N PRO A 5 18.95 0.44 -22.28
CA PRO A 5 17.93 0.29 -21.24
C PRO A 5 18.59 0.23 -19.86
N ASP A 6 17.97 0.88 -18.88
CA ASP A 6 18.43 0.79 -17.51
C ASP A 6 18.13 -0.61 -16.94
N ILE A 7 18.80 -0.97 -15.85
CA ILE A 7 18.63 -2.27 -15.20
C ILE A 7 17.19 -2.47 -14.68
N SER A 8 16.52 -1.38 -14.29
CA SER A 8 15.10 -1.40 -13.90
C SER A 8 14.20 -1.84 -15.04
N GLU A 9 14.42 -1.33 -16.25
CA GLU A 9 13.65 -1.69 -17.44
C GLU A 9 13.92 -3.13 -17.88
N LEU A 10 15.17 -3.60 -17.76
CA LEU A 10 15.51 -5.00 -18.02
C LEU A 10 14.86 -5.95 -17.01
N SER A 11 14.75 -5.55 -15.74
CA SER A 11 14.02 -6.33 -14.72
C SER A 11 12.52 -6.34 -14.99
N ALA A 12 11.92 -5.18 -15.25
CA ALA A 12 10.50 -5.08 -15.58
C ALA A 12 10.15 -5.89 -16.84
N HIS A 13 11.06 -5.96 -17.82
CA HIS A 13 10.89 -6.83 -18.99
C HIS A 13 10.92 -8.32 -18.61
N LEU A 14 11.81 -8.72 -17.68
CA LEU A 14 11.89 -10.09 -17.18
C LEU A 14 10.63 -10.51 -16.41
N ASP A 15 10.06 -9.58 -15.64
CA ASP A 15 8.89 -9.80 -14.80
C ASP A 15 7.55 -9.57 -15.56
N GLU A 16 7.61 -9.33 -16.88
CA GLU A 16 6.46 -9.06 -17.75
C GLU A 16 5.62 -7.82 -17.36
N GLU A 17 6.23 -6.82 -16.73
CA GLU A 17 5.57 -5.62 -16.20
C GLU A 17 5.51 -4.44 -17.20
N LEU A 18 6.16 -4.57 -18.36
CA LEU A 18 6.21 -3.52 -19.37
C LEU A 18 5.01 -3.52 -20.30
N ASP A 19 4.68 -2.34 -20.85
CA ASP A 19 3.70 -2.24 -21.92
C ASP A 19 4.22 -2.86 -23.23
N GLY A 20 3.32 -3.07 -24.19
CA GLY A 20 3.67 -3.75 -25.45
C GLY A 20 4.74 -3.01 -26.27
N ALA A 21 4.74 -1.67 -26.24
CA ALA A 21 5.72 -0.86 -26.95
C ALA A 21 7.12 -0.99 -26.35
N SER A 22 7.24 -0.86 -25.02
CA SER A 22 8.52 -0.98 -24.31
C SER A 22 9.06 -2.41 -24.39
N THR A 23 8.18 -3.41 -24.30
CA THR A 23 8.54 -4.83 -24.48
C THR A 23 9.16 -5.08 -25.85
N ALA A 24 8.55 -4.56 -26.93
CA ALA A 24 9.08 -4.71 -28.28
C ALA A 24 10.43 -3.99 -28.45
N HIS A 25 10.56 -2.78 -27.88
CA HIS A 25 11.79 -2.01 -27.91
C HIS A 25 12.95 -2.76 -27.23
N ILE A 26 12.76 -3.22 -25.99
CA ILE A 26 13.79 -3.95 -25.25
C ILE A 26 14.11 -5.29 -25.92
N SER A 27 13.11 -6.03 -26.39
CA SER A 27 13.33 -7.28 -27.12
C SER A 27 14.20 -7.07 -28.37
N SER A 28 13.95 -5.99 -29.11
CA SER A 28 14.76 -5.64 -30.29
C SER A 28 16.20 -5.25 -29.92
N HIS A 29 16.38 -4.50 -28.82
CA HIS A 29 17.69 -4.10 -28.33
C HIS A 29 18.51 -5.30 -27.83
N LEU A 30 17.86 -6.24 -27.13
CA LEU A 30 18.49 -7.48 -26.67
C LEU A 30 18.97 -8.35 -27.83
N LEU A 31 18.41 -8.26 -29.04
CA LEU A 31 18.94 -8.98 -30.20
C LEU A 31 20.26 -8.38 -30.71
N GLY A 32 20.48 -7.08 -30.52
CA GLY A 32 21.62 -6.34 -31.09
C GLY A 32 22.73 -5.96 -30.10
N CYS A 33 22.48 -6.03 -28.79
CA CYS A 33 23.41 -5.52 -27.77
C CYS A 33 23.95 -6.61 -26.83
N PRO A 34 25.20 -7.07 -26.99
CA PRO A 34 25.81 -8.09 -26.12
C PRO A 34 25.86 -7.68 -24.64
N ARG A 35 26.15 -6.41 -24.36
CA ARG A 35 26.22 -5.89 -22.97
C ARG A 35 24.88 -6.04 -22.24
N CYS A 36 23.77 -5.67 -22.89
CA CYS A 36 22.45 -5.80 -22.29
C CYS A 36 22.00 -7.26 -22.23
N GLN A 37 22.43 -8.11 -23.18
CA GLN A 37 22.20 -9.57 -23.08
C GLN A 37 22.86 -10.18 -21.85
N ASP A 38 24.10 -9.81 -21.55
CA ASP A 38 24.81 -10.33 -20.38
C ASP A 38 24.16 -9.87 -19.06
N GLN A 39 23.76 -8.59 -18.97
CA GLN A 39 23.00 -8.09 -17.83
C GLN A 39 21.65 -8.82 -17.66
N TYR A 40 20.92 -9.01 -18.75
CA TYR A 40 19.65 -9.74 -18.73
C TYR A 40 19.81 -11.22 -18.39
N ARG A 41 20.94 -11.84 -18.77
CA ARG A 41 21.29 -13.22 -18.35
C ARG A 41 21.53 -13.29 -16.84
N ALA A 42 22.29 -12.36 -16.28
CA ALA A 42 22.55 -12.31 -14.84
C ALA A 42 21.25 -12.14 -14.02
N LEU A 43 20.33 -11.27 -14.45
CA LEU A 43 19.01 -11.13 -13.82
C LEU A 43 18.19 -12.43 -13.88
N ARG A 44 18.21 -13.12 -15.04
CA ARG A 44 17.53 -14.40 -15.19
C ARG A 44 18.11 -15.50 -14.30
N GLU A 45 19.43 -15.58 -14.18
CA GLU A 45 20.09 -16.54 -13.30
C GLU A 45 19.68 -16.31 -11.84
N LEU A 46 19.70 -15.06 -11.38
CA LEU A 46 19.26 -14.69 -10.04
C LEU A 46 17.78 -15.07 -9.79
N SER A 47 16.89 -14.77 -10.74
CA SER A 47 15.46 -15.13 -10.65
C SER A 47 15.27 -16.65 -10.53
N GLN A 48 16.01 -17.43 -11.33
CA GLN A 48 15.97 -18.89 -11.24
C GLN A 48 16.49 -19.42 -9.90
N ASP A 49 17.55 -18.83 -9.36
CA ASP A 49 18.09 -19.22 -8.06
C ASP A 49 17.10 -18.94 -6.92
N MET A 50 16.37 -17.83 -6.99
CA MET A 50 15.28 -17.53 -6.06
C MET A 50 14.15 -18.57 -6.15
N GLN A 51 13.79 -19.00 -7.36
CA GLN A 51 12.77 -20.03 -7.57
C GLN A 51 13.19 -21.43 -7.08
N ARG A 52 14.51 -21.69 -6.97
CA ARG A 52 15.06 -22.94 -6.45
C ARG A 52 15.10 -23.00 -4.92
N LEU A 53 14.82 -21.89 -4.24
CA LEU A 53 14.76 -21.88 -2.79
C LEU A 53 13.67 -22.86 -2.30
N PRO A 54 13.90 -23.55 -1.17
CA PRO A 54 12.90 -24.45 -0.61
C PRO A 54 11.62 -23.67 -0.33
N ALA A 55 10.48 -24.26 -0.68
CA ALA A 55 9.18 -23.67 -0.40
C ALA A 55 9.06 -23.41 1.11
N PHE A 56 8.76 -22.16 1.45
CA PHE A 56 8.43 -21.80 2.82
C PHE A 56 7.04 -22.37 3.13
N GLU A 57 6.97 -23.41 3.94
CA GLU A 57 5.71 -23.83 4.54
C GLU A 57 5.49 -23.02 5.82
N PRO A 58 4.57 -22.04 5.82
CA PRO A 58 4.22 -21.35 7.06
C PRO A 58 3.66 -22.37 8.05
N GLU A 59 4.16 -22.36 9.29
CA GLU A 59 3.64 -23.19 10.40
C GLU A 59 2.14 -22.97 10.65
N LEU A 60 1.63 -21.80 10.24
CA LEU A 60 0.24 -21.40 10.35
C LEU A 60 -0.49 -21.72 9.05
N ASN A 61 -1.40 -22.70 9.12
CA ASN A 61 -2.36 -22.93 8.05
C ASN A 61 -3.35 -21.75 7.98
N MET A 62 -3.04 -20.77 7.13
CA MET A 62 -3.89 -19.59 6.93
C MET A 62 -5.30 -19.97 6.49
N THR A 63 -5.47 -21.03 5.68
CA THR A 63 -6.81 -21.49 5.27
C THR A 63 -7.62 -21.98 6.46
N GLY A 64 -7.01 -22.76 7.35
CA GLY A 64 -7.63 -23.19 8.60
C GLY A 64 -7.89 -22.06 9.59
N LEU A 65 -7.11 -20.97 9.53
CA LEU A 65 -7.37 -19.76 10.32
C LEU A 65 -8.55 -18.95 9.76
N LEU A 66 -8.65 -18.83 8.43
CA LEU A 66 -9.75 -18.15 7.74
C LEU A 66 -11.10 -18.83 8.04
N ASP A 67 -11.12 -20.17 8.09
CA ASP A 67 -12.33 -20.93 8.45
C ASP A 67 -12.78 -20.68 9.90
N ARG A 68 -11.86 -20.26 10.78
CA ARG A 68 -12.16 -19.92 12.18
C ARG A 68 -12.58 -18.47 12.36
N LEU A 69 -12.48 -17.63 11.33
CA LEU A 69 -12.96 -16.26 11.43
C LEU A 69 -14.48 -16.29 11.50
N PRO A 70 -15.09 -15.61 12.49
CA PRO A 70 -16.53 -15.49 12.55
C PRO A 70 -17.00 -14.80 11.26
N GLN A 71 -17.83 -15.49 10.48
CA GLN A 71 -18.51 -14.86 9.35
C GLN A 71 -19.25 -13.64 9.88
N ARG A 72 -18.86 -12.45 9.41
CA ARG A 72 -19.48 -11.19 9.79
C ARG A 72 -20.94 -11.27 9.37
N GLN A 73 -21.81 -11.59 10.32
CA GLN A 73 -23.25 -11.63 10.09
C GLN A 73 -23.67 -10.23 9.66
N GLN A 74 -24.08 -10.09 8.41
CA GLN A 74 -24.63 -8.83 7.93
C GLN A 74 -25.91 -8.57 8.72
N PRO A 75 -26.04 -7.42 9.42
CA PRO A 75 -27.24 -7.13 10.17
C PRO A 75 -28.45 -7.16 9.22
N GLY A 76 -29.43 -7.99 9.54
CA GLY A 76 -30.57 -8.26 8.67
C GLY A 76 -31.26 -6.97 8.20
N THR A 77 -31.59 -6.94 6.90
CA THR A 77 -32.21 -5.82 6.17
C THR A 77 -33.50 -5.24 6.80
N ARG A 78 -34.11 -5.97 7.74
CA ARG A 78 -35.26 -5.53 8.55
C ARG A 78 -34.94 -4.36 9.47
N HIS A 79 -33.72 -4.31 10.04
CA HIS A 79 -33.29 -3.18 10.89
C HIS A 79 -33.10 -1.90 10.06
N LEU A 80 -32.49 -2.04 8.87
CA LEU A 80 -32.32 -0.94 7.92
C LEU A 80 -33.65 -0.37 7.42
N ARG A 81 -34.65 -1.21 7.14
CA ARG A 81 -35.97 -0.73 6.68
C ARG A 81 -36.70 0.08 7.75
N ARG A 82 -36.59 -0.32 9.03
CA ARG A 82 -37.16 0.40 10.17
C ARG A 82 -36.37 1.67 10.49
N GLN A 83 -35.04 1.64 10.37
CA GLN A 83 -34.20 2.84 10.46
C GLN A 83 -34.48 3.82 9.32
N ARG A 84 -34.75 3.36 8.10
CA ARG A 84 -35.03 4.23 6.94
C ARG A 84 -36.32 5.05 7.10
N LEU A 85 -37.30 4.52 7.84
CA LEU A 85 -38.54 5.23 8.17
C LEU A 85 -38.32 6.34 9.20
N TRP A 86 -37.36 6.19 10.12
CA TRP A 86 -37.02 7.21 11.11
C TRP A 86 -35.87 8.14 10.66
N SER A 87 -35.02 7.69 9.73
CA SER A 87 -33.89 8.46 9.23
C SER A 87 -34.34 9.63 8.36
N GLY A 88 -35.51 9.57 7.73
CA GLY A 88 -36.07 10.71 6.99
C GLY A 88 -36.34 11.91 7.92
N MET A 89 -36.93 11.65 9.09
CA MET A 89 -37.16 12.69 10.11
C MET A 89 -35.85 13.15 10.76
N ALA A 90 -34.94 12.22 11.06
CA ALA A 90 -33.66 12.55 11.67
C ALA A 90 -32.76 13.37 10.72
N ALA A 91 -32.75 13.06 9.42
CA ALA A 91 -31.98 13.82 8.42
C ALA A 91 -32.51 15.25 8.26
N ALA A 92 -33.83 15.42 8.21
CA ALA A 92 -34.44 16.76 8.16
C ALA A 92 -34.12 17.58 9.42
N ALA A 93 -34.22 16.98 10.62
CA ALA A 93 -33.88 17.64 11.87
C ALA A 93 -32.38 18.01 11.94
N ALA A 94 -31.49 17.13 11.47
CA ALA A 94 -30.05 17.40 11.43
C ALA A 94 -29.70 18.52 10.45
N LEU A 95 -30.35 18.59 9.28
CA LEU A 95 -30.17 19.69 8.34
C LEU A 95 -30.64 21.02 8.94
N VAL A 96 -31.82 21.06 9.57
CA VAL A 96 -32.34 22.28 10.22
C VAL A 96 -31.43 22.72 11.35
N LEU A 97 -31.01 21.79 12.21
CA LEU A 97 -30.12 22.08 13.33
C LEU A 97 -28.73 22.53 12.84
N GLY A 98 -28.19 21.87 11.82
CA GLY A 98 -26.95 22.26 11.16
C GLY A 98 -27.04 23.64 10.51
N LEU A 99 -28.17 23.99 9.90
CA LEU A 99 -28.40 25.33 9.33
C LEU A 99 -28.48 26.41 10.40
N LEU A 100 -29.14 26.12 11.53
CA LEU A 100 -29.24 27.03 12.67
C LEU A 100 -27.88 27.25 13.35
N ILE A 101 -27.15 26.18 13.63
CA ILE A 101 -25.82 26.24 14.22
C ILE A 101 -24.85 26.91 13.24
N GLY A 102 -24.86 26.52 11.96
CA GLY A 102 -24.03 27.11 10.92
C GLY A 102 -24.26 28.61 10.74
N ASN A 103 -25.52 29.08 10.78
CA ASN A 103 -25.82 30.52 10.78
C ASN A 103 -25.30 31.23 12.04
N GLY A 104 -25.32 30.56 13.20
CA GLY A 104 -24.75 31.10 14.43
C GLY A 104 -23.22 31.15 14.45
N LEU A 105 -22.56 30.17 13.79
CA LEU A 105 -21.10 30.10 13.65
C LEU A 105 -20.55 31.03 12.57
N ASN A 106 -21.39 31.57 11.68
CA ASN A 106 -20.98 32.61 10.73
C ASN A 106 -20.73 33.98 11.41
N SER A 107 -20.64 34.01 12.75
CA SER A 107 -19.97 35.08 13.48
C SER A 107 -18.46 34.88 13.30
N PRO A 108 -17.74 35.78 12.61
CA PRO A 108 -16.33 35.58 12.31
C PRO A 108 -15.47 35.76 13.56
N ALA A 109 -15.37 34.71 14.38
CA ALA A 109 -14.26 34.52 15.30
C ALA A 109 -13.24 33.63 14.59
N ILE A 110 -12.35 34.24 13.81
CA ILE A 110 -11.20 33.56 13.21
C ILE A 110 -10.23 33.25 14.36
N ASP A 111 -10.31 32.04 14.91
CA ASP A 111 -9.24 31.46 15.73
C ASP A 111 -8.37 30.57 14.83
N ASN A 112 -7.15 31.04 14.55
CA ASN A 112 -6.16 30.39 13.70
C ASN A 112 -5.47 29.24 14.45
N ARG A 113 -6.22 28.23 14.87
CA ARG A 113 -5.61 26.98 15.33
C ARG A 113 -5.43 26.04 14.15
N GLU A 114 -4.21 26.01 13.64
CA GLU A 114 -3.77 25.03 12.68
C GLU A 114 -4.01 23.61 13.22
N PRO A 115 -4.68 22.72 12.47
CA PRO A 115 -4.79 21.32 12.85
C PRO A 115 -3.40 20.68 12.80
N THR A 116 -2.87 20.27 13.96
CA THR A 116 -1.60 19.55 14.02
C THR A 116 -1.76 18.16 13.39
N PHE A 117 -1.16 17.96 12.23
CA PHE A 117 -1.09 16.73 11.43
C PHE A 117 -0.32 15.56 12.09
N ALA A 118 -0.19 15.53 13.42
CA ALA A 118 0.60 14.54 14.15
C ALA A 118 0.13 13.08 13.94
N ALA A 119 -1.15 12.87 13.58
CA ALA A 119 -1.70 11.53 13.35
C ALA A 119 -1.21 10.86 12.04
N LEU A 120 -0.68 11.62 11.08
CA LEU A 120 -0.17 11.07 9.81
C LEU A 120 1.34 10.78 9.84
N ALA A 121 2.05 11.17 10.91
CA ALA A 121 3.47 10.88 11.07
C ALA A 121 3.78 9.36 11.19
N ILE A 122 2.77 8.54 11.49
CA ILE A 122 2.89 7.08 11.58
C ILE A 122 2.98 6.42 10.20
N LEU A 123 2.53 7.12 9.14
CA LEU A 123 2.49 6.62 7.77
C LEU A 123 3.57 7.25 6.87
N ASP A 124 4.42 8.11 7.43
CA ASP A 124 5.45 8.76 6.64
C ASP A 124 6.62 7.79 6.34
N SER A 125 7.15 7.94 5.14
CA SER A 125 8.20 7.11 4.53
C SER A 125 9.62 7.46 5.01
N THR A 126 9.74 8.41 5.94
CA THR A 126 11.02 8.78 6.55
C THR A 126 11.31 7.92 7.78
N PRO A 127 12.45 7.20 7.83
CA PRO A 127 12.63 6.14 8.80
C PRO A 127 12.90 6.62 10.24
N PRO A 128 12.49 5.80 11.24
CA PRO A 128 11.75 4.54 11.10
C PRO A 128 10.40 4.56 11.84
N GLY A 129 9.32 4.22 11.12
CA GLY A 129 8.02 3.84 11.66
C GLY A 129 8.10 2.58 12.52
N ALA A 130 8.56 2.76 13.76
CA ALA A 130 8.94 1.73 14.70
C ALA A 130 7.82 0.72 15.02
N LEU A 131 7.86 -0.42 14.33
CA LEU A 131 7.37 -1.70 14.83
C LEU A 131 8.57 -2.61 15.10
N CYS A 132 9.45 -2.22 16.03
CA CYS A 132 10.37 -3.18 16.64
C CYS A 132 9.62 -3.92 17.75
N ARG A 133 9.64 -5.26 17.75
CA ARG A 133 9.05 -6.07 18.83
C ARG A 133 9.70 -5.77 20.19
N GLN A 134 11.00 -5.43 20.18
CA GLN A 134 11.81 -5.07 21.35
C GLN A 134 12.86 -3.99 20.97
N PRO A 135 13.14 -2.99 21.82
CA PRO A 135 14.00 -1.84 21.50
C PRO A 135 15.47 -2.18 21.26
N GLU A 136 16.00 -3.15 22.00
CA GLU A 136 17.40 -3.62 21.92
C GLU A 136 17.81 -4.16 20.54
N LEU A 137 16.85 -4.53 19.68
CA LEU A 137 17.13 -5.01 18.33
C LEU A 137 17.35 -3.88 17.31
N CYS A 138 16.87 -2.66 17.58
CA CYS A 138 16.96 -1.56 16.62
C CYS A 138 18.33 -0.84 16.68
N TYR A 139 19.08 -0.99 17.77
CA TYR A 139 20.40 -0.40 17.94
C TYR A 139 21.46 -1.50 18.01
N LEU A 140 21.94 -1.96 16.84
CA LEU A 140 23.25 -2.60 16.76
C LEU A 140 24.29 -1.54 17.15
N LYS A 141 24.73 -1.57 18.40
CA LYS A 141 25.79 -0.71 18.92
C LYS A 141 27.10 -1.08 18.21
N GLY A 142 27.37 -0.42 17.09
CA GLY A 142 28.65 -0.49 16.40
C GLY A 142 29.75 -0.03 17.35
N ASN A 143 30.67 -0.93 17.69
CA ASN A 143 31.85 -0.62 18.49
C ASN A 143 32.89 0.05 17.57
N PRO A 144 33.34 1.29 17.82
CA PRO A 144 34.42 1.87 17.04
C PRO A 144 35.74 1.20 17.43
N ARG A 145 36.44 0.63 16.44
CA ARG A 145 37.88 0.37 16.47
C ARG A 145 38.54 1.11 15.33
#